data_AF-A0A433E1X7-F1
#
_entry.id   AF-A0A433E1X7-F1
#
_cell.length_a   1.000
_cell.length_b   1.000
_cell.length_c   1.000
_cell.angle_alpha   90.00
_cell.angle_beta   90.00
_cell.angle_gamma   90.00
#
_symmetry.space_group_name_H-M   'P 1'
#
loop_
_entity.id
_entity.type
_entity.pdbx_description
1 polymer ?
#
loop_
_entity_poly.entity_id
_entity_poly.type
_entity_poly.pdbx_seq_one_letter_code
_entity_poly.pdbx_strand_id
1 'polypeptide(L)'
;MAVYTYFGGMDGLWKALRQEGFTRLAIRLAAVMMSADPVRDLAALGGAYLANALENPDLYRVMFDAGFDLEDAGAADETLHRLVRAIERAKASGRFRDEVDPLELATQSWAIGHGLASLVATGPLPHQALTHGAPMLTALFTGAGDEPARCRQSVEDGWDQQAPARPDSRERRDRL
;
A
#
# COMPACT_ATOMS: atom_id res chain seq x y z
N MET A 1 20.14 -30.24 -1.54
CA MET A 1 19.59 -29.16 -0.69
C MET A 1 20.40 -27.88 -0.90
N ALA A 2 20.42 -27.31 -2.11
CA ALA A 2 21.24 -26.14 -2.42
C ALA A 2 20.65 -24.82 -1.91
N VAL A 3 19.31 -24.74 -1.81
CA VAL A 3 18.59 -23.53 -1.39
C VAL A 3 18.90 -23.15 0.06
N TYR A 4 18.73 -24.07 1.02
CA TYR A 4 19.05 -23.79 2.42
C TYR A 4 20.53 -23.51 2.64
N THR A 5 21.43 -24.16 1.90
CA THR A 5 22.86 -23.86 1.99
C THR A 5 23.17 -22.45 1.49
N TYR A 6 22.51 -21.99 0.42
CA TYR A 6 22.67 -20.63 -0.09
C TYR A 6 22.18 -19.56 0.90
N PHE A 7 21.04 -19.79 1.55
CA PHE A 7 20.45 -18.84 2.50
C PHE A 7 20.91 -19.05 3.96
N GLY A 8 21.85 -19.97 4.23
CA GLY A 8 22.29 -20.22 5.61
C GLY A 8 21.23 -20.87 6.52
N GLY A 9 20.24 -21.56 5.94
CA GLY A 9 19.18 -22.27 6.65
C GLY A 9 17.78 -21.72 6.38
N MET A 10 16.81 -22.18 7.17
CA MET A 10 15.42 -21.74 7.07
C MET A 10 15.26 -20.27 7.49
N ASP A 11 15.96 -19.85 8.55
CA ASP A 11 15.88 -18.48 9.05
C ASP A 11 16.36 -17.46 8.01
N GLY A 12 17.49 -17.73 7.35
CA GLY A 12 17.98 -16.83 6.29
C GLY A 12 17.11 -16.87 5.04
N LEU A 13 16.40 -17.99 4.76
CA LEU A 13 15.39 -18.02 3.71
C LEU A 13 14.21 -17.09 4.06
N TRP A 14 13.75 -17.09 5.31
CA TRP A 14 12.68 -16.18 5.76
C TRP A 14 13.10 -14.71 5.70
N LYS A 15 14.32 -14.39 6.14
CA LYS A 15 14.89 -13.04 6.01
C LYS A 15 14.94 -12.57 4.55
N ALA A 16 15.42 -13.42 3.65
CA ALA A 16 15.46 -13.12 2.22
C ALA A 16 14.06 -12.93 1.62
N LEU A 17 13.07 -13.73 2.02
CA LEU A 17 11.68 -13.56 1.57
C LEU A 17 11.07 -12.24 2.10
N ARG A 18 11.35 -11.89 3.35
CA ARG A 18 10.92 -10.62 3.94
C ARG A 18 11.51 -9.43 3.16
N GLN A 19 12.80 -9.50 2.83
CA GLN A 19 13.49 -8.49 2.02
C GLN A 19 12.91 -8.37 0.61
N GLU A 20 12.68 -9.51 -0.04
CA GLU A 20 12.10 -9.56 -1.39
C GLU A 20 10.69 -8.94 -1.42
N GLY A 21 9.88 -9.18 -0.39
CA GLY A 21 8.56 -8.57 -0.25
C GLY A 21 8.62 -7.03 -0.32
N PHE A 22 9.47 -6.42 0.52
CA PHE A 22 9.63 -4.96 0.53
C PHE A 22 10.25 -4.43 -0.76
N THR A 23 11.20 -5.16 -1.36
CA THR A 23 11.81 -4.79 -2.64
C THR A 23 10.78 -4.71 -3.76
N ARG A 24 9.88 -5.71 -3.87
CA ARG A 24 8.79 -5.70 -4.85
C ARG A 24 7.81 -4.58 -4.60
N LEU A 25 7.43 -4.35 -3.35
CA LEU A 25 6.54 -3.25 -3.00
C LEU A 25 7.17 -1.90 -3.38
N ALA A 26 8.44 -1.68 -3.05
CA ALA A 26 9.17 -0.45 -3.42
C ALA A 26 9.19 -0.23 -4.93
N ILE A 27 9.48 -1.28 -5.73
CA ILE A 27 9.43 -1.21 -7.19
C ILE A 27 8.03 -0.86 -7.68
N ARG A 28 6.99 -1.49 -7.14
CA ARG A 28 5.59 -1.25 -7.54
C ARG A 28 5.17 0.19 -7.24
N LEU A 29 5.49 0.69 -6.05
CA LEU A 29 5.22 2.08 -5.67
C LEU A 29 6.02 3.06 -6.52
N ALA A 30 7.29 2.76 -6.83
CA ALA A 30 8.12 3.57 -7.71
C ALA A 30 7.55 3.71 -9.13
N ALA A 31 6.87 2.68 -9.63
CA ALA A 31 6.22 2.68 -10.94
C ALA A 31 4.93 3.53 -11.00
N VAL A 32 4.41 4.01 -9.87
CA VAL A 32 3.26 4.93 -9.87
C VAL A 32 3.69 6.28 -10.46
N MET A 33 3.05 6.66 -11.55
CA MET A 33 3.25 7.92 -12.26
C MET A 33 2.68 9.09 -11.46
N MET A 34 3.57 9.97 -11.01
CA MET A 34 3.21 11.20 -10.30
C MET A 34 2.63 12.23 -11.26
N SER A 35 1.57 12.93 -10.83
CA SER A 35 0.85 13.95 -11.60
C SER A 35 0.96 15.32 -10.95
N ALA A 36 0.25 16.32 -11.45
CA ALA A 36 0.13 17.62 -10.78
C ALA A 36 -0.75 17.58 -9.52
N ASP A 37 -1.54 16.51 -9.33
CA ASP A 37 -2.43 16.34 -8.20
C ASP A 37 -1.85 15.37 -7.15
N PRO A 38 -1.25 15.87 -6.06
CA PRO A 38 -0.59 15.01 -5.07
C PRO A 38 -1.58 14.15 -4.27
N VAL A 39 -2.84 14.56 -4.12
CA VAL A 39 -3.86 13.77 -3.40
C VAL A 39 -4.29 12.56 -4.23
N ARG A 40 -4.42 12.77 -5.55
CA ARG A 40 -4.63 11.68 -6.50
C ARG A 40 -3.45 10.72 -6.53
N ASP A 41 -2.22 11.24 -6.50
CA ASP A 41 -1.01 10.41 -6.43
C ASP A 41 -0.94 9.57 -5.15
N LEU A 42 -1.36 10.12 -3.99
CA LEU A 42 -1.47 9.37 -2.73
C LEU A 42 -2.47 8.22 -2.80
N ALA A 43 -3.65 8.45 -3.38
CA ALA A 43 -4.63 7.39 -3.57
C ALA A 43 -4.12 6.31 -4.53
N ALA A 44 -3.41 6.69 -5.59
CA ALA A 44 -2.78 5.76 -6.51
C ALA A 44 -1.69 4.90 -5.84
N LEU A 45 -0.88 5.49 -4.95
CA LEU A 45 0.07 4.74 -4.11
C LEU A 45 -0.65 3.71 -3.23
N GLY A 46 -1.77 4.09 -2.60
CA GLY A 46 -2.60 3.18 -1.81
C GLY A 46 -3.17 2.02 -2.64
N GLY A 47 -3.67 2.29 -3.85
CA GLY A 47 -4.14 1.26 -4.78
C GLY A 47 -3.01 0.30 -5.20
N ALA A 48 -1.84 0.83 -5.55
CA ALA A 48 -0.67 0.03 -5.92
C ALA A 48 -0.17 -0.86 -4.77
N TYR A 49 -0.22 -0.36 -3.53
CA TYR A 49 0.06 -1.14 -2.33
C TYR A 49 -0.87 -2.35 -2.21
N LEU A 50 -2.19 -2.14 -2.36
CA LEU A 50 -3.18 -3.21 -2.28
C LEU A 50 -3.02 -4.21 -3.42
N ALA A 51 -2.77 -3.74 -4.65
CA ALA A 51 -2.53 -4.60 -5.79
C ALA A 51 -1.33 -5.53 -5.55
N ASN A 52 -0.21 -5.00 -5.04
CA ASN A 52 0.97 -5.80 -4.69
C ASN A 52 0.63 -6.89 -3.66
N ALA A 53 -0.14 -6.54 -2.63
CA ALA A 53 -0.55 -7.47 -1.57
C ALA A 53 -1.44 -8.60 -2.10
N LEU A 54 -2.37 -8.30 -3.00
CA LEU A 54 -3.33 -9.26 -3.54
C LEU A 54 -2.77 -10.13 -4.65
N GLU A 55 -1.82 -9.61 -5.43
CA GLU A 55 -1.09 -10.38 -6.45
C GLU A 55 -0.12 -11.38 -5.80
N ASN A 56 0.38 -11.10 -4.58
CA ASN A 56 1.38 -11.90 -3.89
C ASN A 56 1.03 -12.15 -2.40
N PRO A 57 -0.12 -12.77 -2.07
CA PRO A 57 -0.65 -12.81 -0.70
C PRO A 57 0.26 -13.56 0.28
N ASP A 58 0.88 -14.66 -0.15
CA ASP A 58 1.82 -15.42 0.70
C ASP A 58 3.09 -14.63 1.00
N LEU A 59 3.66 -13.96 0.00
CA LEU A 59 4.85 -13.12 0.19
C LEU A 59 4.52 -11.90 1.05
N TYR A 60 3.34 -11.30 0.85
CA TYR A 60 2.86 -10.18 1.66
C TYR A 60 2.71 -10.56 3.14
N ARG A 61 2.18 -11.77 3.42
CA ARG A 61 2.11 -12.29 4.80
C ARG A 61 3.48 -12.37 5.45
N VAL A 62 4.48 -12.82 4.71
CA VAL A 62 5.87 -12.99 5.20
C VAL A 62 6.57 -11.64 5.38
N MET A 63 6.31 -10.68 4.50
CA MET A 63 6.88 -9.33 4.55
C MET A 63 6.65 -8.63 5.90
N PHE A 64 5.49 -8.88 6.52
CA PHE A 64 5.11 -8.31 7.81
C PHE A 64 5.21 -9.29 8.99
N ASP A 65 5.83 -10.45 8.80
CA ASP A 65 6.13 -11.35 9.91
C ASP A 65 7.30 -10.79 10.74
N ALA A 66 6.98 -10.33 11.94
CA ALA A 66 7.96 -9.75 12.87
C ALA A 66 8.94 -10.78 13.47
N GLY A 67 8.74 -12.09 13.22
CA GLY A 67 9.61 -13.15 13.72
C GLY A 67 11.00 -13.21 13.07
N PHE A 68 11.24 -12.48 11.97
CA PHE A 68 12.50 -12.52 11.23
C PHE A 68 13.00 -11.11 10.90
N ASP A 69 14.28 -10.83 11.11
CA ASP A 69 14.84 -9.51 10.82
C ASP A 69 14.75 -9.11 9.33
N LEU A 70 14.65 -7.81 9.08
CA LEU A 70 14.93 -7.21 7.78
C LEU A 70 16.45 -7.04 7.65
N GLU A 71 17.04 -7.57 6.56
CA GLU A 71 18.47 -7.43 6.31
C GLU A 71 18.84 -6.01 5.87
N ASP A 72 17.99 -5.39 5.03
CA ASP A 72 18.11 -4.02 4.58
C ASP A 72 16.77 -3.29 4.70
N ALA A 73 16.67 -2.43 5.71
CA ALA A 73 15.49 -1.61 5.95
C ALA A 73 15.26 -0.54 4.85
N GLY A 74 16.25 -0.23 4.01
CA GLY A 74 16.16 0.86 3.02
C GLY A 74 14.99 0.70 2.03
N ALA A 75 14.71 -0.52 1.58
CA ALA A 75 13.55 -0.79 0.73
C ALA A 75 12.23 -0.59 1.48
N ALA A 76 12.15 -1.01 2.75
CA ALA A 76 10.98 -0.80 3.58
C ALA A 76 10.77 0.69 3.88
N ASP A 77 11.84 1.40 4.21
CA ASP A 77 11.81 2.83 4.46
C ASP A 77 11.35 3.60 3.23
N GLU A 78 11.87 3.28 2.03
CA GLU A 78 11.51 4.00 0.80
C GLU A 78 10.01 3.91 0.48
N THR A 79 9.35 2.79 0.83
CA THR A 79 7.90 2.65 0.62
C THR A 79 7.09 3.67 1.43
N LEU A 80 7.48 3.96 2.67
CA LEU A 80 6.85 4.98 3.50
C LEU A 80 7.30 6.39 3.07
N HIS A 81 8.59 6.59 2.78
CA HIS A 81 9.11 7.88 2.32
C HIS A 81 8.41 8.37 1.05
N ARG A 82 7.97 7.47 0.16
CA ARG A 82 7.22 7.87 -1.04
C ARG A 82 5.86 8.50 -0.70
N LEU A 83 5.16 7.99 0.31
CA LEU A 83 3.93 8.62 0.83
C LEU A 83 4.25 9.97 1.46
N VAL A 84 5.31 10.05 2.27
CA VAL A 84 5.77 11.30 2.90
C VAL A 84 6.00 12.38 1.85
N ARG A 85 6.77 12.09 0.78
CA ARG A 85 7.03 13.04 -0.31
C ARG A 85 5.74 13.51 -1.01
N ALA A 86 4.77 12.63 -1.19
CA ALA A 86 3.49 12.99 -1.81
C ALA A 86 2.65 13.89 -0.88
N ILE A 87 2.69 13.65 0.43
CA ILE A 87 2.06 14.52 1.43
C ILE A 87 2.75 15.88 1.51
N GLU A 88 4.08 15.95 1.46
CA GLU A 88 4.82 17.21 1.38
C GLU A 88 4.40 18.05 0.17
N ARG A 89 4.21 17.40 -0.99
CA ARG A 89 3.68 18.07 -2.20
C ARG A 89 2.25 18.57 -2.01
N ALA A 90 1.40 17.81 -1.32
CA ALA A 90 0.04 18.23 -0.99
C ALA A 90 0.04 19.45 -0.05
N LYS A 91 0.91 19.47 0.96
CA LYS A 91 1.12 20.66 1.80
C LYS A 91 1.62 21.86 1.00
N ALA A 92 2.67 21.68 0.20
CA ALA A 92 3.26 22.76 -0.61
C ALA A 92 2.28 23.36 -1.64
N SER A 93 1.26 22.61 -2.05
CA SER A 93 0.19 23.08 -2.94
C SER A 93 -1.05 23.60 -2.20
N GLY A 94 -1.01 23.71 -0.87
CA GLY A 94 -2.11 24.17 -0.04
C GLY A 94 -3.29 23.22 0.03
N ARG A 95 -3.13 21.94 -0.34
CA ARG A 95 -4.18 20.91 -0.20
C ARG A 95 -4.34 20.49 1.25
N PHE A 96 -3.26 20.43 2.02
CA PHE A 96 -3.28 20.08 3.45
C PHE A 96 -2.83 21.29 4.27
N ARG A 97 -3.29 21.36 5.53
CA ARG A 97 -2.89 22.45 6.44
C ARG A 97 -1.40 22.41 6.75
N ASP A 98 -0.84 23.55 7.10
CA ASP A 98 0.59 23.71 7.38
C ASP A 98 1.04 22.92 8.62
N GLU A 99 0.15 22.67 9.58
CA GLU A 99 0.46 21.96 10.82
C GLU A 99 0.50 20.42 10.66
N VAL A 100 0.05 19.89 9.52
CA VAL A 100 0.05 18.45 9.27
C VAL A 100 1.47 17.92 9.27
N ASP A 101 1.82 16.99 10.15
CA ASP A 101 3.10 16.26 10.04
C ASP A 101 3.02 15.26 8.87
N PRO A 102 3.91 15.37 7.85
CA PRO A 102 3.91 14.45 6.72
C PRO A 102 4.09 12.98 7.07
N LEU A 103 4.92 12.67 8.07
CA LEU A 103 5.19 11.31 8.51
C LEU A 103 3.98 10.73 9.24
N GLU A 104 3.30 11.51 10.08
CA GLU A 104 2.09 11.05 10.77
C GLU A 104 0.98 10.72 9.77
N LEU A 105 0.71 11.61 8.82
CA LEU A 105 -0.33 11.39 7.80
C LEU A 105 0.04 10.23 6.85
N ALA A 106 1.34 10.06 6.53
CA ALA A 106 1.82 8.91 5.76
C ALA A 106 1.58 7.60 6.52
N THR A 107 1.86 7.59 7.82
CA THR A 107 1.65 6.44 8.71
C THR A 107 0.17 6.09 8.82
N GLN A 108 -0.71 7.08 8.95
CA GLN A 108 -2.17 6.88 8.95
C GLN A 108 -2.66 6.29 7.62
N SER A 109 -2.18 6.83 6.49
CA SER A 109 -2.51 6.33 5.15
C SER A 109 -2.02 4.89 4.96
N TRP A 110 -0.80 4.60 5.41
CA TRP A 110 -0.23 3.25 5.42
C TRP A 110 -1.05 2.29 6.26
N ALA A 111 -1.48 2.69 7.47
CA ALA A 111 -2.30 1.86 8.34
C ALA A 111 -3.63 1.48 7.70
N ILE A 112 -4.26 2.40 6.95
CA ILE A 112 -5.48 2.11 6.17
C ILE A 112 -5.20 1.04 5.10
N GLY A 113 -4.17 1.25 4.28
CA GLY A 113 -3.80 0.32 3.21
C GLY A 113 -3.40 -1.05 3.74
N HIS A 114 -2.55 -1.07 4.77
CA HIS A 114 -2.10 -2.28 5.45
C HIS A 114 -3.26 -3.04 6.08
N GLY A 115 -4.16 -2.35 6.80
CA GLY A 115 -5.33 -2.98 7.41
C GLY A 115 -6.25 -3.64 6.38
N LEU A 116 -6.53 -2.95 5.27
CA LEU A 116 -7.32 -3.52 4.18
C LEU A 116 -6.63 -4.72 3.52
N ALA A 117 -5.34 -4.60 3.20
CA ALA A 117 -4.57 -5.71 2.61
C ALA A 117 -4.53 -6.93 3.55
N SER A 118 -4.18 -6.75 4.82
CA SER A 118 -4.06 -7.85 5.78
C SER A 118 -5.40 -8.53 6.04
N LEU A 119 -6.51 -7.78 6.03
CA LEU A 119 -7.85 -8.33 6.23
C LEU A 119 -8.45 -9.00 4.99
N VAL A 120 -8.03 -8.61 3.78
CA VAL A 120 -8.58 -9.14 2.51
C VAL A 120 -7.67 -10.18 1.84
N ALA A 121 -6.36 -9.90 1.72
CA ALA A 121 -5.42 -10.80 1.05
C ALA A 121 -5.11 -12.04 1.89
N THR A 122 -5.00 -11.87 3.21
CA THR A 122 -4.58 -12.92 4.15
C THR A 122 -5.59 -13.15 5.27
N GLY A 123 -6.72 -12.44 5.25
CA GLY A 123 -7.65 -12.33 6.37
C GLY A 123 -9.08 -12.73 6.04
N PRO A 124 -10.03 -12.44 6.95
CA PRO A 124 -11.40 -12.95 6.86
C PRO A 124 -12.34 -12.09 5.99
N LEU A 125 -11.93 -10.90 5.56
CA LEU A 125 -12.81 -9.99 4.82
C LEU A 125 -12.85 -10.34 3.33
N PRO A 126 -14.01 -10.19 2.68
CA PRO A 126 -14.13 -10.46 1.27
C PRO A 126 -13.53 -9.30 0.44
N HIS A 127 -13.21 -9.56 -0.82
CA HIS A 127 -12.60 -8.58 -1.74
C HIS A 127 -13.39 -7.26 -1.88
N GLN A 128 -14.70 -7.28 -1.62
CA GLN A 128 -15.57 -6.10 -1.62
C GLN A 128 -15.18 -5.07 -0.54
N ALA A 129 -14.51 -5.48 0.52
CA ALA A 129 -14.07 -4.58 1.58
C ALA A 129 -13.06 -3.53 1.08
N LEU A 130 -12.35 -3.80 -0.02
CA LEU A 130 -11.43 -2.84 -0.65
C LEU A 130 -12.15 -1.58 -1.16
N THR A 131 -13.46 -1.63 -1.37
CA THR A 131 -14.26 -0.44 -1.75
C THR A 131 -14.29 0.63 -0.67
N HIS A 132 -13.92 0.30 0.58
CA HIS A 132 -13.82 1.25 1.67
C HIS A 132 -12.54 2.09 1.65
N GLY A 133 -11.52 1.71 0.87
CA GLY A 133 -10.23 2.40 0.86
C GLY A 133 -10.33 3.86 0.39
N ALA A 134 -10.95 4.12 -0.75
CA ALA A 134 -11.14 5.48 -1.26
C ALA A 134 -11.97 6.37 -0.28
N PRO A 135 -13.12 5.94 0.26
CA PRO A 135 -13.82 6.69 1.31
C PRO A 135 -13.00 6.98 2.56
N MET A 136 -12.21 6.00 3.05
CA MET A 136 -11.37 6.18 4.24
C MET A 136 -10.25 7.20 3.99
N LEU A 137 -9.57 7.11 2.83
CA LEU A 137 -8.55 8.09 2.44
C LEU A 137 -9.15 9.48 2.24
N THR A 138 -10.32 9.58 1.62
CA THR A 138 -11.03 10.86 1.45
C THR A 138 -11.32 11.50 2.81
N ALA A 139 -11.83 10.72 3.78
CA ALA A 139 -12.10 11.21 5.12
C ALA A 139 -10.82 11.67 5.84
N LEU A 140 -9.74 10.89 5.73
CA LEU A 140 -8.44 11.21 6.30
C LEU A 140 -7.87 12.53 5.74
N PHE A 141 -7.87 12.67 4.42
CA PHE A 141 -7.30 13.83 3.73
C PHE A 141 -8.16 15.10 3.88
N THR A 142 -9.49 14.97 3.92
CA THR A 142 -10.38 16.06 4.33
C THR A 142 -10.08 16.49 5.77
N GLY A 143 -9.88 15.54 6.67
CA GLY A 143 -9.44 15.79 8.05
C GLY A 143 -8.09 16.52 8.11
N ALA A 144 -7.18 16.28 7.17
CA ALA A 144 -5.90 16.96 7.02
C ALA A 144 -6.00 18.36 6.39
N GLY A 145 -7.17 18.76 5.88
CA GLY A 145 -7.45 20.11 5.41
C GLY A 145 -7.83 20.26 3.95
N ASP A 146 -7.91 19.15 3.20
CA ASP A 146 -8.31 19.22 1.80
C ASP A 146 -9.80 19.56 1.65
N GLU A 147 -10.14 20.20 0.53
CA GLU A 147 -11.53 20.56 0.24
C GLU A 147 -12.32 19.27 -0.07
N PRO A 148 -13.45 19.00 0.60
CA PRO A 148 -14.12 17.69 0.53
C PRO A 148 -14.48 17.20 -0.89
N ALA A 149 -15.00 18.07 -1.75
CA ALA A 149 -15.43 17.66 -3.09
C ALA A 149 -14.24 17.36 -4.00
N ARG A 150 -13.23 18.22 -3.99
CA ARG A 150 -11.98 18.06 -4.71
C ARG A 150 -11.18 16.86 -4.19
N CYS A 151 -11.11 16.67 -2.87
CA CYS A 151 -10.46 15.52 -2.25
C CYS A 151 -11.06 14.22 -2.74
N ARG A 152 -12.39 14.11 -2.73
CA ARG A 152 -13.09 12.92 -3.22
C ARG A 152 -12.74 12.63 -4.67
N GLN A 153 -12.85 13.64 -5.54
CA GLN A 153 -12.51 13.49 -6.97
C GLN A 153 -11.07 12.99 -7.15
N SER A 154 -10.09 13.66 -6.51
CA SER A 154 -8.69 13.27 -6.57
C SER A 154 -8.47 11.82 -6.10
N VAL A 155 -9.09 11.44 -4.98
CA VAL A 155 -8.93 10.10 -4.40
C VAL A 155 -9.55 9.04 -5.30
N GLU A 156 -10.77 9.23 -5.80
CA GLU A 156 -11.44 8.30 -6.71
C GLU A 156 -10.63 8.12 -8.01
N ASP A 157 -10.18 9.22 -8.62
CA ASP A 157 -9.36 9.19 -9.84
C ASP A 157 -8.04 8.45 -9.67
N GLY A 158 -7.40 8.57 -8.49
CA GLY A 158 -6.16 7.87 -8.18
C GLY A 158 -6.37 6.40 -7.85
N TRP A 159 -7.41 6.11 -7.07
CA TRP A 159 -7.74 4.77 -6.61
C TRP A 159 -8.13 3.86 -7.77
N ASP A 160 -9.03 4.30 -8.64
CA ASP A 160 -9.57 3.47 -9.72
C ASP A 160 -8.52 3.09 -10.78
N GLN A 161 -7.48 3.90 -10.96
CA GLN A 161 -6.39 3.59 -11.90
C GLN A 161 -5.46 2.49 -11.42
N GLN A 162 -5.42 2.22 -10.12
CA GLN A 162 -4.53 1.24 -9.51
C GLN A 162 -5.30 0.13 -8.77
N ALA A 163 -6.63 0.25 -8.67
CA ALA A 163 -7.44 -0.70 -7.94
C ALA A 163 -7.30 -2.11 -8.55
N PRO A 164 -7.10 -3.14 -7.70
CA PRO A 164 -7.01 -4.51 -8.15
C PRO A 164 -8.31 -4.90 -8.88
N ALA A 165 -8.17 -5.50 -10.07
CA ALA A 165 -9.30 -5.93 -10.86
C ALA A 165 -10.21 -6.86 -10.03
N ARG A 166 -11.54 -6.69 -10.13
CA ARG A 166 -12.48 -7.60 -9.46
C ARG A 166 -12.19 -9.02 -9.96
N PRO A 167 -12.08 -10.03 -9.08
CA PRO A 167 -11.94 -11.41 -9.52
C PRO A 167 -13.16 -11.77 -10.38
N ASP A 168 -12.89 -12.37 -11.56
CA ASP A 168 -13.94 -12.73 -12.50
C ASP A 168 -14.90 -13.72 -11.82
N SER A 169 -16.19 -13.43 -11.91
CA SER A 169 -17.29 -14.23 -11.33
C SER A 169 -17.36 -15.68 -11.82
N ARG A 170 -16.45 -16.09 -12.71
CA ARG A 170 -16.33 -17.45 -13.26
C ARG A 170 -15.69 -18.46 -12.30
N GLU A 171 -14.79 -18.05 -11.41
CA GLU A 171 -14.07 -19.00 -10.52
C GLU A 171 -14.93 -19.59 -9.39
N ARG A 172 -16.14 -19.07 -9.16
CA ARG A 172 -17.09 -19.64 -8.16
C ARG A 172 -17.90 -20.83 -8.67
N ARG A 173 -17.85 -21.16 -9.98
CA ARG A 173 -18.64 -22.29 -10.54
C ARG A 173 -17.92 -23.64 -10.52
N ASP A 174 -16.60 -23.67 -10.31
CA ASP A 174 -15.81 -24.90 -10.39
C ASP A 174 -15.42 -25.50 -9.02
N ARG A 175 -16.11 -25.10 -7.94
CA ARG A 175 -15.91 -25.66 -6.59
C ARG A 175 -17.22 -26.09 -5.91
N LEU A 176 -18.15 -26.67 -6.67
CA LEU A 176 -19.32 -27.38 -6.16
C LEU A 176 -19.44 -28.75 -6.83
#